data_AF-A0A4U0VYU1-F1
#
_entry.id   AF-A0A4U0VYU1-F1
#
_cell.length_a   1.000
_cell.length_b   1.000
_cell.length_c   1.000
_cell.angle_alpha   90.00
_cell.angle_beta   90.00
_cell.angle_gamma   90.00
#
_symmetry.space_group_name_H-M   'P 1'
#
loop_
_entity.id
_entity.type
_entity.pdbx_description
1 polymer ?
#
loop_
_entity_poly.entity_id
_entity_poly.type
_entity_poly.pdbx_seq_one_letter_code
_entity_poly.pdbx_strand_id
1 'polypeptide(L)'
;MATSAPPSTSQGHGLSRFNLPEQRLAELAARAPCFTFHKQSAKDMAIAALTHSSMSAKRNNMELSKVGEASGKAAAVKAVFRRNDLFSGADYDRYALSRFATKNLAPIARGIGLEELQRVGRGGPAAVSDEMCARAFLALLGVLELTGGNDVVLRAISDLGILQLPPIRQQIDIEEQGYRDPRQEPDTLPAHW
;
A
#
# COMPACT_ATOMS: atom_id res chain seq x y z
N MET A 1 52.78 34.66 28.95
CA MET A 1 52.08 33.36 28.83
C MET A 1 50.59 33.65 28.90
N ALA A 2 49.91 33.67 27.76
CA ALA A 2 48.48 33.92 27.66
C ALA A 2 47.83 32.70 26.99
N THR A 3 47.03 31.96 27.76
CA THR A 3 46.28 30.80 27.31
C THR A 3 44.95 31.25 26.72
N SER A 4 44.87 31.35 25.40
CA SER A 4 43.62 31.51 24.66
C SER A 4 43.01 30.14 24.41
N ALA A 5 41.92 29.81 25.11
CA ALA A 5 41.08 28.67 24.80
C ALA A 5 40.33 28.92 23.46
N PRO A 6 40.12 27.89 22.62
CA PRO A 6 39.37 28.04 21.37
C PRO A 6 37.87 28.19 21.66
N PRO A 7 37.13 28.95 20.83
CA PRO A 7 35.68 29.04 20.96
C PRO A 7 35.06 27.71 20.57
N SER A 8 34.31 27.14 21.50
CA SER A 8 33.42 26.00 21.28
C SER A 8 32.35 26.39 20.26
N THR A 9 32.51 25.89 19.03
CA THR A 9 31.42 25.82 18.06
C THR A 9 30.33 24.91 18.60
N SER A 10 29.39 25.50 19.35
CA SER A 10 28.06 24.94 19.51
C SER A 10 27.43 24.92 18.11
N GLN A 11 27.55 23.79 17.40
CA GLN A 11 26.66 23.48 16.31
C GLN A 11 25.25 23.46 16.91
N GLY A 12 24.58 24.59 16.78
CA GLY A 12 23.15 24.64 16.96
C GLY A 12 22.57 23.69 15.92
N HIS A 13 22.07 22.54 16.37
CA HIS A 13 20.99 21.83 15.69
C HIS A 13 19.81 22.80 15.61
N GLY A 14 19.87 23.67 14.60
CA GLY A 14 18.77 24.50 14.15
C GLY A 14 17.70 23.60 13.62
N LEU A 15 16.85 23.12 14.53
CA LEU A 15 15.40 23.01 14.39
C LEU A 15 14.94 23.32 12.96
N SER A 16 14.77 22.28 12.12
CA SER A 16 13.97 22.38 10.89
C SER A 16 12.50 22.58 11.27
N ARG A 17 12.20 23.78 11.79
CA ARG A 17 10.85 24.25 12.07
C ARG A 17 10.36 24.86 10.77
N PHE A 18 9.35 24.23 10.18
CA PHE A 18 8.67 24.56 8.92
C PHE A 18 9.28 23.95 7.65
N ASN A 19 9.39 22.61 7.56
CA ASN A 19 9.33 21.97 6.24
C ASN A 19 7.98 22.34 5.61
N LEU A 20 8.04 23.14 4.53
CA LEU A 20 6.86 23.57 3.79
C LEU A 20 6.09 22.33 3.31
N PRO A 21 4.75 22.38 3.23
CA PRO A 21 3.96 21.25 2.73
C PRO A 21 4.47 20.67 1.40
N GLU A 22 4.96 21.52 0.52
CA GLU A 22 5.52 21.18 -0.79
C GLU A 22 6.83 20.39 -0.68
N GLN A 23 7.69 20.71 0.31
CA GLN A 23 8.93 19.95 0.55
C GLN A 23 8.60 18.53 1.03
N ARG A 24 7.60 18.39 1.92
CA ARG A 24 7.13 17.08 2.37
C ARG A 24 6.58 16.23 1.23
N LEU A 25 5.89 16.84 0.28
CA LEU A 25 5.43 16.14 -0.93
C LEU A 25 6.60 15.72 -1.83
N ALA A 26 7.64 16.54 -1.96
CA ALA A 26 8.84 16.17 -2.71
C ALA A 26 9.59 15.01 -2.03
N GLU A 27 9.72 15.03 -0.70
CA GLU A 27 10.29 13.92 0.08
C GLU A 27 9.47 12.64 -0.07
N LEU A 28 8.13 12.74 -0.03
CA LEU A 28 7.25 11.61 -0.28
C LEU A 28 7.47 11.01 -1.68
N ALA A 29 7.51 11.86 -2.71
CA ALA A 29 7.71 11.41 -4.09
C ALA A 29 9.08 10.75 -4.29
N ALA A 30 10.12 11.21 -3.58
CA ALA A 30 11.44 10.58 -3.61
C ALA A 30 11.44 9.18 -2.98
N ARG A 31 10.66 8.97 -1.91
CA ARG A 31 10.53 7.67 -1.21
C ARG A 31 9.56 6.71 -1.91
N ALA A 32 8.51 7.26 -2.53
CA ALA A 32 7.44 6.53 -3.19
C ALA A 32 6.98 7.28 -4.45
N PRO A 33 7.62 7.03 -5.61
CA PRO A 33 7.38 7.78 -6.86
C PRO A 33 5.94 7.77 -7.36
N CYS A 34 5.15 6.75 -6.99
CA CYS A 34 3.73 6.68 -7.30
C CYS A 34 2.92 7.85 -6.69
N PHE A 35 3.43 8.54 -5.67
CA PHE A 35 2.81 9.72 -5.05
C PHE A 35 3.36 11.05 -5.60
N THR A 36 3.63 11.10 -6.91
CA THR A 36 4.01 12.34 -7.59
C THR A 36 2.77 13.08 -8.10
N PHE A 37 2.53 14.28 -7.59
CA PHE A 37 1.37 15.10 -7.96
C PHE A 37 1.80 16.36 -8.72
N HIS A 38 1.42 16.46 -10.00
CA HIS A 38 1.83 17.57 -10.86
C HIS A 38 0.89 18.78 -10.79
N LYS A 39 -0.43 18.55 -10.73
CA LYS A 39 -1.45 19.61 -10.69
C LYS A 39 -1.57 20.21 -9.30
N GLN A 40 -1.78 21.53 -9.19
CA GLN A 40 -1.90 22.20 -7.90
C GLN A 40 -3.05 21.63 -7.04
N SER A 41 -4.21 21.38 -7.65
CA SER A 41 -5.35 20.77 -6.94
C SER A 41 -5.02 19.39 -6.36
N ALA A 42 -4.21 18.59 -7.06
CA ALA A 42 -3.75 17.30 -6.56
C ALA A 42 -2.77 17.45 -5.39
N LYS A 43 -1.86 18.43 -5.47
CA LYS A 43 -0.95 18.76 -4.36
C LYS A 43 -1.73 19.21 -3.13
N ASP A 44 -2.75 20.06 -3.28
CA ASP A 44 -3.58 20.53 -2.17
C ASP A 44 -4.32 19.36 -1.48
N MET A 45 -4.85 18.41 -2.27
CA MET A 45 -5.45 17.19 -1.75
C MET A 45 -4.42 16.28 -1.07
N ALA A 46 -3.20 16.16 -1.62
CA ALA A 46 -2.12 15.40 -0.99
C ALA A 46 -1.68 16.01 0.34
N ILE A 47 -1.64 17.34 0.45
CA ILE A 47 -1.39 18.03 1.72
C ILE A 47 -2.50 17.71 2.72
N ALA A 48 -3.78 17.70 2.29
CA ALA A 48 -4.89 17.30 3.13
C ALA A 48 -4.80 15.81 3.56
N ALA A 49 -4.36 14.92 2.67
CA ALA A 49 -4.12 13.50 2.96
C ALA A 49 -3.04 13.28 4.02
N LEU A 50 -2.02 14.16 4.07
CA LEU A 50 -0.99 14.16 5.11
C LEU A 50 -1.40 14.91 6.38
N THR A 51 -2.60 15.52 6.43
CA THR A 51 -3.04 16.32 7.57
C THR A 51 -4.00 15.52 8.44
N HIS A 52 -3.62 15.29 9.69
CA HIS A 52 -4.46 14.61 10.66
C HIS A 52 -5.57 15.54 11.20
N SER A 53 -6.69 14.98 11.65
CA SER A 53 -7.83 15.74 12.18
C SER A 53 -7.48 16.58 13.41
N SER A 54 -6.47 16.18 14.20
CA SER A 54 -5.95 16.98 15.32
C SER A 54 -5.26 18.28 14.89
N MET A 55 -4.79 18.36 13.64
CA MET A 55 -4.20 19.58 13.07
C MET A 55 -5.26 20.47 12.42
N SER A 56 -6.27 19.87 11.78
CA SER A 56 -7.37 20.61 11.15
C SER A 56 -8.66 19.81 11.19
N ALA A 57 -9.72 20.38 11.77
CA ALA A 57 -11.03 19.75 11.77
C ALA A 57 -11.70 19.70 10.38
N LYS A 58 -11.37 20.65 9.49
CA LYS A 58 -12.03 20.82 8.19
C LYS A 58 -11.23 20.27 7.00
N ARG A 59 -9.89 20.41 7.03
CA ARG A 59 -9.00 19.99 5.94
C ARG A 59 -8.05 18.92 6.44
N ASN A 60 -8.57 17.71 6.56
CA ASN A 60 -7.83 16.53 7.02
C ASN A 60 -8.06 15.32 6.11
N ASN A 61 -7.45 14.22 6.48
CA ASN A 61 -7.36 13.01 5.68
C ASN A 61 -8.57 12.05 5.81
N MET A 62 -9.58 12.35 6.63
CA MET A 62 -10.65 11.40 6.93
C MET A 62 -11.51 11.02 5.71
N GLU A 63 -11.98 12.00 4.93
CA GLU A 63 -12.83 11.68 3.79
C GLU A 63 -12.02 11.08 2.63
N LEU A 64 -10.80 11.57 2.42
CA LEU A 64 -9.87 11.01 1.43
C LEU A 64 -9.52 9.55 1.77
N SER A 65 -9.35 9.20 3.05
CA SER A 65 -9.03 7.82 3.43
C SER A 65 -10.17 6.86 3.10
N LYS A 66 -11.44 7.29 3.25
CA LYS A 66 -12.59 6.46 2.85
C LYS A 66 -12.59 6.21 1.34
N VAL A 67 -12.31 7.24 0.54
CA VAL A 67 -12.20 7.10 -0.93
C VAL A 67 -11.07 6.13 -1.29
N GLY A 68 -9.90 6.29 -0.66
CA GLY A 68 -8.75 5.41 -0.90
C GLY A 68 -8.97 3.96 -0.47
N GLU A 69 -9.66 3.74 0.64
CA GLU A 69 -10.01 2.39 1.10
C GLU A 69 -10.94 1.69 0.11
N ALA A 70 -12.02 2.37 -0.31
CA ALA A 70 -12.98 1.81 -1.25
C ALA A 70 -12.33 1.54 -2.63
N SER A 71 -11.60 2.50 -3.17
CA SER A 71 -10.93 2.38 -4.47
C SER A 71 -9.79 1.36 -4.45
N GLY A 72 -8.97 1.34 -3.40
CA GLY A 72 -7.90 0.37 -3.21
C GLY A 72 -8.40 -1.06 -3.13
N LYS A 73 -9.43 -1.32 -2.29
CA LYS A 73 -10.07 -2.63 -2.20
C LYS A 73 -10.68 -3.05 -3.55
N ALA A 74 -11.39 -2.14 -4.22
CA ALA A 74 -11.97 -2.42 -5.53
C ALA A 74 -10.91 -2.75 -6.59
N ALA A 75 -9.80 -2.00 -6.62
CA ALA A 75 -8.67 -2.27 -7.52
C ALA A 75 -8.05 -3.66 -7.25
N ALA A 76 -7.80 -3.99 -5.99
CA ALA A 76 -7.26 -5.29 -5.59
C ALA A 76 -8.21 -6.45 -5.93
N VAL A 77 -9.51 -6.30 -5.67
CA VAL A 77 -10.54 -7.31 -6.01
C VAL A 77 -10.59 -7.54 -7.52
N LYS A 78 -10.57 -6.48 -8.34
CA LYS A 78 -10.53 -6.61 -9.81
C LYS A 78 -9.27 -7.35 -10.27
N ALA A 79 -8.13 -7.12 -9.62
CA ALA A 79 -6.89 -7.80 -9.96
C ALA A 79 -6.93 -9.30 -9.60
N VAL A 80 -7.51 -9.66 -8.45
CA VAL A 80 -7.74 -11.06 -8.08
C VAL A 80 -8.74 -11.71 -9.05
N PHE A 81 -9.85 -11.04 -9.38
CA PHE A 81 -10.88 -11.57 -10.28
C PHE A 81 -10.35 -11.87 -11.69
N ARG A 82 -9.36 -11.11 -12.16
CA ARG A 82 -8.70 -11.34 -13.46
C ARG A 82 -7.79 -12.57 -13.47
N ARG A 83 -7.59 -13.23 -12.32
CA ARG A 83 -6.80 -14.46 -12.23
C ARG A 83 -7.67 -15.68 -12.50
N ASN A 84 -7.15 -16.60 -13.30
CA ASN A 84 -7.85 -17.83 -13.66
C ASN A 84 -7.77 -18.94 -12.62
N ASP A 85 -7.15 -18.69 -11.46
CA ASP A 85 -6.89 -19.68 -10.41
C ASP A 85 -7.24 -19.20 -8.99
N LEU A 86 -7.85 -18.01 -8.85
CA LEU A 86 -8.26 -17.43 -7.56
C LEU A 86 -9.76 -17.05 -7.59
N PHE A 87 -10.63 -17.99 -7.23
CA PHE A 87 -12.08 -17.79 -7.30
C PHE A 87 -12.80 -17.91 -5.96
N SER A 88 -12.11 -18.35 -4.90
CA SER A 88 -12.77 -18.54 -3.61
C SER A 88 -12.87 -17.22 -2.85
N GLY A 89 -13.93 -17.07 -2.03
CA GLY A 89 -14.04 -15.92 -1.11
C GLY A 89 -12.82 -15.77 -0.19
N ALA A 90 -12.18 -16.89 0.18
CA ALA A 90 -10.95 -16.89 0.97
C ALA A 90 -9.76 -16.28 0.20
N ASP A 91 -9.69 -16.45 -1.12
CA ASP A 91 -8.66 -15.82 -1.96
C ASP A 91 -8.86 -14.31 -2.03
N TYR A 92 -10.11 -13.84 -2.22
CA TYR A 92 -10.42 -12.41 -2.20
C TYR A 92 -10.09 -11.77 -0.85
N ASP A 93 -10.41 -12.43 0.26
CA ASP A 93 -10.05 -11.92 1.57
C ASP A 93 -8.53 -11.87 1.76
N ARG A 94 -7.82 -12.97 1.48
CA ARG A 94 -6.38 -13.09 1.69
C ARG A 94 -5.55 -12.15 0.81
N TYR A 95 -5.91 -12.03 -0.46
CA TYR A 95 -5.09 -11.31 -1.45
C TYR A 95 -5.57 -9.88 -1.74
N ALA A 96 -6.84 -9.55 -1.45
CA ALA A 96 -7.37 -8.21 -1.67
C ALA A 96 -7.84 -7.53 -0.37
N LEU A 97 -8.88 -8.03 0.30
CA LEU A 97 -9.57 -7.25 1.33
C LEU A 97 -8.76 -7.07 2.62
N SER A 98 -8.22 -8.16 3.16
CA SER A 98 -7.44 -8.13 4.41
C SER A 98 -6.16 -7.30 4.29
N ARG A 99 -5.63 -7.12 3.06
CA ARG A 99 -4.43 -6.30 2.79
C ARG A 99 -4.61 -4.83 3.16
N PHE A 100 -5.85 -4.33 3.22
CA PHE A 100 -6.16 -2.96 3.61
C PHE A 100 -6.42 -2.79 5.11
N ALA A 101 -6.20 -3.81 5.94
CA ALA A 101 -6.26 -3.67 7.39
C ALA A 101 -5.09 -2.81 7.92
N THR A 102 -5.32 -2.04 8.99
CA THR A 102 -4.32 -1.16 9.62
C THR A 102 -2.99 -1.87 9.90
N LYS A 103 -3.03 -3.11 10.42
CA LYS A 103 -1.83 -3.92 10.71
C LYS A 103 -0.94 -4.19 9.48
N ASN A 104 -1.51 -4.19 8.28
CA ASN A 104 -0.81 -4.44 7.02
C ASN A 104 -0.36 -3.15 6.35
N LEU A 105 -1.18 -2.08 6.44
CA LEU A 105 -0.87 -0.79 5.83
C LEU A 105 0.12 0.04 6.65
N ALA A 106 0.05 -0.01 7.98
CA ALA A 106 0.90 0.82 8.84
C ALA A 106 2.41 0.57 8.64
N PRO A 107 2.90 -0.68 8.53
CA PRO A 107 4.31 -0.94 8.22
C PRO A 107 4.75 -0.35 6.87
N ILE A 108 3.92 -0.47 5.83
CA ILE A 108 4.20 0.07 4.48
C ILE A 108 4.23 1.61 4.53
N ALA A 109 3.25 2.22 5.19
CA ALA A 109 3.18 3.66 5.43
C ALA A 109 4.43 4.20 6.15
N ARG A 110 4.93 3.47 7.15
CA ARG A 110 6.20 3.83 7.82
C ARG A 110 7.42 3.59 6.94
N GLY A 111 7.41 2.54 6.12
CA GLY A 111 8.49 2.26 5.15
C GLY A 111 8.71 3.39 4.16
N ILE A 112 7.66 4.10 3.77
CA ILE A 112 7.75 5.32 2.93
C ILE A 112 7.85 6.62 3.77
N GLY A 113 7.94 6.48 5.09
CA GLY A 113 8.17 7.54 6.07
C GLY A 113 6.99 8.48 6.32
N LEU A 114 5.74 8.01 6.19
CA LEU A 114 4.56 8.82 6.50
C LEU A 114 4.49 9.26 7.97
N GLU A 115 5.16 8.56 8.89
CA GLU A 115 5.25 8.95 10.29
C GLU A 115 5.90 10.35 10.47
N GLU A 116 6.93 10.65 9.68
CA GLU A 116 7.64 11.93 9.71
C GLU A 116 6.93 13.02 8.90
N LEU A 117 6.31 12.61 7.78
CA LEU A 117 5.73 13.52 6.80
C LEU A 117 4.31 13.99 7.17
N GLN A 118 3.62 13.26 8.05
CA GLN A 118 2.30 13.67 8.53
C GLN A 118 2.33 14.95 9.37
N ARG A 119 1.22 15.69 9.29
CA ARG A 119 0.99 16.95 10.00
C ARG A 119 -0.02 16.71 11.12
N VAL A 120 0.47 16.78 12.36
CA VAL A 120 -0.31 16.56 13.58
C VAL A 120 -0.36 17.85 14.41
N GLY A 121 -1.47 18.09 15.12
CA GLY A 121 -1.65 19.29 15.92
C GLY A 121 -0.75 19.34 17.16
N ARG A 122 -0.52 20.55 17.71
CA ARG A 122 0.19 20.74 18.99
C ARG A 122 -0.70 20.19 20.11
N GLY A 123 -0.29 19.08 20.73
CA GLY A 123 -1.10 18.30 21.68
C GLY A 123 -1.57 16.95 21.12
N GLY A 124 -1.18 16.60 19.90
CA GLY A 124 -1.28 15.23 19.39
C GLY A 124 -0.39 14.26 20.17
N PRO A 125 -0.59 12.94 19.97
CA PRO A 125 0.23 11.93 20.64
C PRO A 125 1.72 12.15 20.34
N ALA A 126 2.57 11.84 21.32
CA ALA A 126 4.02 12.00 21.21
C ALA A 126 4.63 11.17 20.06
N ALA A 127 3.94 10.10 19.66
CA ALA A 127 4.27 9.24 18.53
C ALA A 127 3.06 9.06 17.61
N VAL A 128 3.30 8.88 16.31
CA VAL A 128 2.24 8.63 15.33
C VAL A 128 1.81 7.17 15.41
N SER A 129 0.51 6.94 15.63
CA SER A 129 -0.02 5.58 15.75
C SER A 129 -0.12 4.87 14.40
N ASP A 130 -0.23 3.53 14.44
CA ASP A 130 -0.45 2.70 13.25
C ASP A 130 -1.67 3.15 12.45
N GLU A 131 -2.74 3.49 13.17
CA GLU A 131 -4.00 3.96 12.57
C GLU A 131 -3.81 5.30 11.85
N MET A 132 -3.02 6.21 12.40
CA MET A 132 -2.72 7.49 11.74
C MET A 132 -1.92 7.26 10.44
N CYS A 133 -0.89 6.42 10.50
CA CYS A 133 -0.09 6.04 9.33
C CYS A 133 -0.93 5.34 8.24
N ALA A 134 -1.72 4.33 8.61
CA ALA A 134 -2.60 3.63 7.68
C ALA A 134 -3.63 4.58 7.06
N ARG A 135 -4.22 5.49 7.84
CA ARG A 135 -5.19 6.46 7.34
C ARG A 135 -4.59 7.47 6.38
N ALA A 136 -3.41 8.02 6.68
CA ALA A 136 -2.71 8.92 5.77
C ALA A 136 -2.34 8.22 4.46
N PHE A 137 -1.92 6.96 4.54
CA PHE A 137 -1.65 6.12 3.38
C PHE A 137 -2.90 5.93 2.50
N LEU A 138 -4.01 5.52 3.11
CA LEU A 138 -5.29 5.39 2.42
C LEU A 138 -5.72 6.72 1.80
N ALA A 139 -5.55 7.82 2.51
CA ALA A 139 -5.90 9.13 1.98
C ALA A 139 -5.10 9.49 0.72
N LEU A 140 -3.81 9.13 0.66
CA LEU A 140 -2.99 9.31 -0.54
C LEU A 140 -3.48 8.44 -1.72
N LEU A 141 -3.92 7.20 -1.46
CA LEU A 141 -4.59 6.40 -2.50
C LEU A 141 -5.90 7.06 -2.97
N GLY A 142 -6.63 7.71 -2.07
CA GLY A 142 -7.82 8.49 -2.43
C GLY A 142 -7.48 9.65 -3.35
N VAL A 143 -6.35 10.34 -3.12
CA VAL A 143 -5.88 11.38 -4.05
C VAL A 143 -5.54 10.80 -5.42
N LEU A 144 -4.89 9.64 -5.47
CA LEU A 144 -4.61 8.95 -6.74
C LEU A 144 -5.89 8.62 -7.51
N GLU A 145 -6.90 8.06 -6.83
CA GLU A 145 -8.19 7.75 -7.45
C GLU A 145 -8.83 9.00 -8.05
N LEU A 146 -8.91 10.10 -7.28
CA LEU A 146 -9.58 11.33 -7.71
C LEU A 146 -8.84 12.06 -8.84
N THR A 147 -7.56 11.77 -9.06
CA THR A 147 -6.72 12.50 -10.03
C THR A 147 -6.35 11.68 -11.25
N GLY A 148 -6.28 10.35 -11.13
CA GLY A 148 -5.85 9.43 -12.18
C GLY A 148 -6.70 8.16 -12.32
N GLY A 149 -7.66 7.94 -11.43
CA GLY A 149 -8.59 6.81 -11.49
C GLY A 149 -7.99 5.46 -11.09
N ASN A 150 -8.79 4.43 -11.29
CA ASN A 150 -8.58 3.10 -10.72
C ASN A 150 -7.28 2.41 -11.16
N ASP A 151 -6.83 2.62 -12.41
CA ASP A 151 -5.61 2.00 -12.93
C ASP A 151 -4.35 2.55 -12.25
N VAL A 152 -4.36 3.84 -11.87
CA VAL A 152 -3.26 4.47 -11.13
C VAL A 152 -3.20 3.92 -9.72
N VAL A 153 -4.36 3.73 -9.08
CA VAL A 153 -4.45 3.08 -7.76
C VAL A 153 -3.93 1.65 -7.82
N LEU A 154 -4.36 0.86 -8.82
CA LEU A 154 -3.89 -0.52 -9.00
C LEU A 154 -2.37 -0.60 -9.15
N ARG A 155 -1.77 0.30 -9.93
CA ARG A 155 -0.33 0.38 -10.08
C ARG A 155 0.35 0.69 -8.74
N ALA A 156 -0.13 1.72 -8.02
CA ALA A 156 0.45 2.11 -6.74
C ALA A 156 0.40 0.98 -5.69
N ILE A 157 -0.74 0.28 -5.55
CA ILE A 157 -0.85 -0.82 -4.58
C ILE A 157 -0.01 -2.05 -4.97
N SER A 158 0.33 -2.20 -6.25
CA SER A 158 1.24 -3.24 -6.73
C SER A 158 2.70 -2.85 -6.46
N ASP A 159 3.09 -1.63 -6.83
CA ASP A 159 4.45 -1.10 -6.66
C ASP A 159 4.85 -1.04 -5.18
N LEU A 160 3.91 -0.71 -4.29
CA LEU A 160 4.12 -0.65 -2.85
C LEU A 160 3.97 -2.01 -2.15
N GLY A 161 3.71 -3.08 -2.91
CA GLY A 161 3.65 -4.45 -2.38
C GLY A 161 2.44 -4.74 -1.48
N ILE A 162 1.37 -3.96 -1.57
CA ILE A 162 0.10 -4.24 -0.87
C ILE A 162 -0.60 -5.42 -1.53
N LEU A 163 -0.71 -5.36 -2.85
CA LEU A 163 -1.23 -6.44 -3.68
C LEU A 163 -0.08 -7.37 -4.06
N GLN A 164 -0.05 -8.55 -3.47
CA GLN A 164 0.91 -9.61 -3.79
C GLN A 164 0.13 -10.85 -4.19
N LEU A 165 -0.01 -11.05 -5.50
CA LEU A 165 -0.61 -12.25 -6.06
C LEU A 165 0.46 -13.35 -6.17
N PRO A 166 0.14 -14.61 -5.85
CA PRO A 166 1.08 -15.71 -6.05
C PRO A 166 1.39 -15.88 -7.54
N PRO A 167 2.52 -16.49 -7.93
CA PRO A 167 2.76 -16.85 -9.33
C PRO A 167 1.62 -17.73 -9.85
N ILE A 168 1.26 -17.57 -11.14
CA ILE A 168 0.23 -18.41 -11.78
C ILE A 168 0.75 -19.85 -11.75
N ARG A 169 0.00 -20.76 -11.12
CA ARG A 169 0.29 -22.18 -11.28
C ARG A 169 -0.07 -22.52 -12.72
N GLN A 170 0.93 -22.73 -13.57
CA GLN A 170 0.69 -23.39 -14.86
C GLN A 170 -0.02 -24.69 -14.52
N GLN A 171 -1.23 -24.88 -15.04
CA GLN A 171 -1.88 -26.18 -15.03
C GLN A 171 -0.90 -27.10 -15.77
N ILE A 172 -0.25 -28.00 -15.03
CA ILE A 172 0.41 -29.14 -15.65
C ILE A 172 -0.74 -29.92 -16.28
N ASP A 173 -0.72 -30.02 -17.60
CA ASP A 173 -1.66 -30.84 -18.37
C ASP A 173 -1.66 -32.25 -17.77
N ILE A 174 -2.71 -32.59 -17.02
CA ILE A 174 -3.03 -33.97 -16.69
C ILE A 174 -3.79 -34.51 -17.90
N GLU A 175 -3.10 -34.62 -19.02
CA GLU A 175 -3.50 -35.39 -20.20
C GLU A 175 -2.42 -36.44 -20.52
N GLU A 176 -1.88 -37.11 -19.51
CA GLU A 176 -1.01 -38.28 -19.76
C GLU A 176 -1.04 -39.31 -18.62
N GLN A 177 -2.21 -39.53 -18.03
CA GLN A 177 -2.50 -40.82 -17.39
C GLN A 177 -3.73 -41.40 -18.06
N GLY A 178 -3.46 -42.31 -18.99
CA GLY A 178 -4.47 -43.03 -19.75
C GLY A 178 -5.60 -43.50 -18.86
N TYR A 179 -6.82 -43.07 -19.20
CA TYR A 179 -8.03 -43.68 -18.72
C TYR A 179 -7.99 -45.16 -19.10
N ARG A 180 -7.54 -46.01 -18.17
CA ARG A 180 -7.66 -47.46 -18.28
C ARG A 180 -9.10 -47.77 -17.91
N ASP A 181 -9.90 -48.08 -18.93
CA ASP A 181 -11.28 -48.50 -18.75
C ASP A 181 -11.33 -49.68 -17.75
N PRO A 182 -12.00 -49.55 -16.60
CA PRO A 182 -12.10 -50.63 -15.63
C PRO A 182 -12.92 -51.84 -16.13
N ARG A 183 -13.46 -51.79 -17.36
CA ARG A 183 -14.17 -52.90 -18.02
C ARG A 183 -13.30 -53.74 -18.95
N GLN A 184 -12.03 -53.41 -19.13
CA GLN A 184 -11.12 -54.33 -19.82
C GLN A 184 -10.74 -55.47 -18.87
N GLU A 185 -11.54 -56.55 -18.94
CA GLU A 185 -11.17 -57.84 -18.37
C GLU A 185 -9.81 -58.28 -18.91
N PRO A 186 -8.92 -58.85 -18.07
CA PRO A 186 -7.71 -59.47 -18.57
C PRO A 186 -8.09 -60.75 -19.34
N ASP A 187 -8.00 -60.67 -20.66
CA ASP A 187 -8.01 -61.81 -21.58
C ASP A 187 -6.80 -62.71 -21.28
N THR A 188 -6.92 -63.58 -20.28
CA THR A 188 -6.03 -64.73 -20.12
C THR A 188 -6.77 -65.88 -19.44
N LEU A 189 -7.46 -66.69 -20.24
CA LEU A 189 -7.64 -68.11 -19.93
C LEU A 189 -6.42 -68.86 -20.46
N PRO A 190 -5.64 -69.58 -19.63
CA PRO A 190 -4.87 -70.68 -20.16
C PRO A 190 -5.84 -71.84 -20.43
N ALA A 191 -6.00 -72.16 -21.72
CA ALA A 191 -6.34 -73.50 -22.12
C ALA A 191 -5.31 -74.47 -21.51
N HIS A 192 -5.75 -75.66 -21.09
CA HIS A 192 -5.13 -76.98 -21.27
C HIS A 192 -5.63 -77.92 -20.15
N TRP A 193 -6.36 -78.96 -20.58
CA TRP A 193 -6.49 -80.34 -20.10
C TRP A 193 -6.34 -80.64 -18.59
#